data_AF-A0A6L7YAF5-F1
#
_entry.id   AF-A0A6L7YAF5-F1
#
_cell.length_a   1.000
_cell.length_b   1.000
_cell.length_c   1.000
_cell.angle_alpha   90.00
_cell.angle_beta   90.00
_cell.angle_gamma   90.00
#
_symmetry.space_group_name_H-M   'P 1'
#
loop_
_entity.id
_entity.type
_entity.pdbx_description
1 polymer ?
#
loop_
_entity_poly.entity_id
_entity_poly.type
_entity_poly.pdbx_seq_one_letter_code
_entity_poly.pdbx_strand_id
1 'polypeptide(L)'
;MQGLPLLAAGSEPSQAAPLFACLETESVVRAGVAFLAVPLGGWDAETRECAVQVGLKNPEAILSSFGLPSREDPNAAAEANPYVVELHGCLPAEDQVDYLLSLVAAIDALSSAGRDLIGAIPQADVACIRDAVSDGEYTRLLAGTVGEAFEVSEAVSGCMSDEAYVRAYMSMSDAALGELTGDSRACLEEFARDHPRYTALMDPRAYDASSDRERLAEVATDGIKTWLCLTPDEIERSQAIAIGAMSR
;
A
#
# COMPACT_ATOMS: atom_id res chain seq x y z
N MET A 1 26.42 15.90 26.42
CA MET A 1 26.08 14.99 25.32
C MET A 1 26.18 15.80 24.04
N GLN A 2 27.24 15.60 23.26
CA GLN A 2 27.40 16.24 21.95
C GLN A 2 26.43 15.54 20.99
N GLY A 3 25.52 16.31 20.39
CA GLY A 3 24.52 15.78 19.46
C GLY A 3 25.20 15.16 18.25
N LEU A 4 24.71 14.00 17.82
CA LEU A 4 25.17 13.32 16.62
C LEU A 4 25.05 14.28 15.41
N PRO A 5 26.11 14.49 14.60
CA PRO A 5 26.11 15.42 13.46
C PRO A 5 25.00 15.15 12.43
N LEU A 6 24.48 13.93 12.40
CA LEU A 6 23.40 13.48 11.53
C LEU A 6 22.08 14.25 11.72
N LEU A 7 21.82 14.82 12.91
CA LEU A 7 20.61 15.60 13.18
C LEU A 7 20.82 17.12 12.99
N ALA A 8 22.05 17.56 12.72
CA ALA A 8 22.41 18.97 12.59
C ALA A 8 22.57 19.41 11.12
N ALA A 9 22.76 18.47 10.19
CA ALA A 9 22.60 18.72 8.77
C ALA A 9 21.10 18.85 8.49
N GLY A 10 20.69 19.94 7.84
CA GLY A 10 19.28 20.20 7.56
C GLY A 10 18.63 19.06 6.76
N SER A 11 17.31 19.13 6.62
CA SER A 11 16.44 18.15 5.96
C SER A 11 16.67 17.93 4.45
N GLU A 12 17.86 18.23 3.93
CA GLU A 12 18.21 18.07 2.51
C GLU A 12 19.04 16.79 2.28
N PRO A 13 18.49 15.79 1.57
CA PRO A 13 19.19 14.53 1.26
C PRO A 13 20.57 14.70 0.59
N SER A 14 20.77 15.76 -0.19
CA SER A 14 22.04 16.10 -0.83
C SER A 14 23.18 16.37 0.17
N GLN A 15 22.86 16.77 1.41
CA GLN A 15 23.84 17.02 2.48
C GLN A 15 24.25 15.74 3.22
N ALA A 16 23.46 14.67 3.10
CA ALA A 16 23.77 13.37 3.69
C ALA A 16 24.60 12.48 2.74
N ALA A 17 24.53 12.69 1.43
CA ALA A 17 25.24 11.89 0.43
C ALA A 17 26.76 11.75 0.66
N PRO A 18 27.51 12.81 1.04
CA PRO A 18 28.94 12.69 1.31
C PRO A 18 29.27 11.86 2.55
N LEU A 19 28.36 11.78 3.53
CA LEU A 19 28.56 10.96 4.74
C LEU A 19 28.46 9.46 4.41
N PHE A 20 27.55 9.08 3.52
CA PHE A 20 27.40 7.69 3.08
C PHE A 20 28.51 7.26 2.12
N ALA A 21 29.12 8.17 1.36
CA ALA A 21 30.21 7.88 0.44
C ALA A 21 31.50 7.35 1.12
N CYS A 22 31.67 7.57 2.43
CA CYS A 22 32.83 7.11 3.20
C CYS A 22 32.56 5.85 4.05
N LEU A 23 31.33 5.37 4.07
CA LEU A 23 30.93 4.20 4.85
C LEU A 23 31.01 2.93 4.00
N GLU A 24 31.35 1.81 4.63
CA GLU A 24 31.19 0.51 4.00
C GLU A 24 29.72 0.24 3.71
N THR A 25 29.41 -0.42 2.59
CA THR A 25 28.03 -0.73 2.15
C THR A 25 27.20 -1.35 3.27
N GLU A 26 27.77 -2.27 4.05
CA GLU A 26 27.07 -2.89 5.19
C GLU A 26 26.69 -1.86 6.26
N SER A 27 27.59 -0.91 6.57
CA SER A 27 27.32 0.15 7.54
C SER A 27 26.21 1.07 7.06
N VAL A 28 26.17 1.38 5.76
CA VAL A 28 25.10 2.17 5.15
C VAL A 28 23.77 1.44 5.19
N VAL A 29 23.75 0.16 4.83
CA VAL A 29 22.53 -0.66 4.87
C VAL A 29 21.97 -0.76 6.28
N ARG A 30 22.82 -1.04 7.28
CA ARG A 30 22.42 -1.12 8.69
C ARG A 30 21.88 0.21 9.21
N ALA A 31 22.54 1.32 8.89
CA ALA A 31 22.04 2.65 9.22
C ALA A 31 20.68 2.91 8.55
N GLY A 32 20.54 2.52 7.28
CA GLY A 32 19.32 2.73 6.51
C GLY A 32 18.13 1.96 7.07
N VAL A 33 18.31 0.67 7.34
CA VAL A 33 17.30 -0.16 8.02
C VAL A 33 16.92 0.43 9.38
N ALA A 34 17.90 0.93 10.15
CA ALA A 34 17.61 1.56 11.43
C ALA A 34 16.75 2.83 11.28
N PHE A 35 16.97 3.65 10.25
CA PHE A 35 16.15 4.82 9.97
C PHE A 35 14.73 4.45 9.52
N LEU A 36 14.57 3.43 8.66
CA LEU A 36 13.26 2.94 8.21
C LEU A 36 12.42 2.38 9.35
N ALA A 37 13.06 1.78 10.36
CA ALA A 37 12.38 1.23 11.53
C ALA A 37 11.77 2.32 12.44
N VAL A 38 12.34 3.53 12.49
CA VAL A 38 11.91 4.60 13.42
C VAL A 38 10.45 5.04 13.25
N PRO A 39 9.95 5.38 12.04
CA PRO A 39 8.55 5.78 11.88
C PRO A 39 7.55 4.66 12.20
N LEU A 40 8.00 3.40 12.18
CA LEU A 40 7.18 2.22 12.46
C LEU A 40 7.23 1.79 13.94
N GLY A 41 7.66 2.68 14.84
CA GLY A 41 7.76 2.37 16.28
C GLY A 41 9.01 1.56 16.67
N GLY A 42 9.89 1.29 15.72
CA GLY A 42 11.08 0.47 15.86
C GLY A 42 10.82 -1.00 15.57
N TRP A 43 11.84 -1.68 15.04
CA TRP A 43 11.81 -3.12 14.76
C TRP A 43 12.60 -3.87 15.83
N ASP A 44 12.23 -5.12 16.10
CA ASP A 44 13.03 -5.99 16.97
C ASP A 44 14.36 -6.37 16.31
N ALA A 45 15.17 -7.21 16.97
CA ALA A 45 16.47 -7.60 16.45
C ALA A 45 16.36 -8.54 15.24
N GLU A 46 15.33 -9.38 15.18
CA GLU A 46 15.12 -10.37 14.13
C GLU A 46 14.65 -9.70 12.84
N THR A 47 13.63 -8.85 12.92
CA THR A 47 13.13 -8.03 11.80
C THR A 47 14.23 -7.11 11.27
N ARG A 48 15.02 -6.48 12.15
CA ARG A 48 16.17 -5.66 11.72
C ARG A 48 17.20 -6.47 10.97
N GLU A 49 17.59 -7.63 11.48
CA GLU A 49 18.60 -8.44 10.81
C GLU A 49 18.07 -8.99 9.48
N CYS A 50 16.80 -9.41 9.41
CA CYS A 50 16.16 -9.79 8.14
C CYS A 50 16.21 -8.64 7.13
N ALA A 51 15.76 -7.44 7.52
CA ALA A 51 15.78 -6.25 6.67
C ALA A 51 17.21 -5.86 6.24
N VAL A 52 18.21 -6.03 7.11
CA VAL A 52 19.62 -5.84 6.75
C VAL A 52 20.05 -6.85 5.69
N GLN A 53 19.71 -8.13 5.84
CA GLN A 53 20.05 -9.15 4.84
C GLN A 53 19.38 -8.87 3.48
N VAL A 54 18.13 -8.40 3.48
CA VAL A 54 17.43 -7.95 2.26
C VAL A 54 18.13 -6.72 1.66
N GLY A 55 18.49 -5.73 2.48
CA GLY A 55 19.21 -4.53 2.05
C GLY A 55 20.61 -4.81 1.52
N LEU A 56 21.31 -5.81 2.06
CA LEU A 56 22.64 -6.22 1.59
C LEU A 56 22.59 -6.88 0.20
N LYS A 57 21.47 -7.52 -0.16
CA LYS A 57 21.24 -8.02 -1.52
C LYS A 57 20.98 -6.90 -2.53
N ASN A 58 20.40 -5.78 -2.07
CA ASN A 58 19.98 -4.66 -2.90
C ASN A 58 20.38 -3.31 -2.27
N PRO A 59 21.68 -3.02 -2.11
CA PRO A 59 22.15 -1.85 -1.36
C PRO A 59 21.72 -0.52 -2.00
N GLU A 60 21.54 -0.48 -3.32
CA GLU A 60 21.09 0.69 -4.05
C GLU A 60 19.63 1.07 -3.76
N ALA A 61 18.78 0.09 -3.44
CA ALA A 61 17.38 0.33 -3.05
C ALA A 61 17.29 1.01 -1.68
N ILE A 62 18.13 0.59 -0.71
CA ILE A 62 18.28 1.27 0.57
C ILE A 62 18.74 2.71 0.36
N LEU A 63 19.78 2.93 -0.44
CA LEU A 63 20.32 4.26 -0.70
C LEU A 63 19.27 5.19 -1.36
N SER A 64 18.50 4.66 -2.31
CA SER A 64 17.40 5.37 -2.96
C SER A 64 16.31 5.80 -1.98
N SER A 65 16.00 4.96 -0.98
CA SER A 65 15.01 5.29 0.06
C SER A 65 15.42 6.48 0.96
N PHE A 66 16.71 6.85 1.00
CA PHE A 66 17.22 8.04 1.69
C PHE A 66 17.20 9.32 0.84
N GLY A 67 16.70 9.26 -0.39
CA GLY A 67 16.78 10.39 -1.33
C GLY A 67 18.22 10.72 -1.74
N LEU A 68 19.15 9.78 -1.54
CA LEU A 68 20.50 9.82 -2.09
C LEU A 68 20.42 9.39 -3.55
N PRO A 69 21.23 9.96 -4.45
CA PRO A 69 20.84 10.12 -5.85
C PRO A 69 20.65 8.78 -6.57
N SER A 70 19.39 8.41 -6.79
CA SER A 70 18.92 7.64 -7.95
C SER A 70 17.87 8.38 -8.76
N ARG A 71 17.59 9.66 -8.43
CA ARG A 71 16.66 10.55 -9.15
C ARG A 71 16.97 10.75 -10.64
N GLU A 72 18.12 10.28 -11.12
CA GLU A 72 18.50 10.33 -12.54
C GLU A 72 18.12 9.05 -13.31
N ASP A 73 17.76 7.96 -12.63
CA ASP A 73 17.28 6.73 -13.27
C ASP A 73 15.76 6.59 -13.13
N PRO A 74 14.99 6.79 -14.22
CA PRO A 74 13.55 6.64 -14.20
C PRO A 74 13.09 5.20 -13.89
N ASN A 75 13.98 4.20 -13.90
CA ASN A 75 13.65 2.82 -13.57
C ASN A 75 13.94 2.45 -12.10
N ALA A 76 14.59 3.33 -11.33
CA ALA A 76 15.03 3.01 -9.96
C ALA A 76 13.87 2.57 -9.04
N ALA A 77 12.67 3.14 -9.22
CA ALA A 77 11.48 2.74 -8.47
C ALA A 77 11.00 1.33 -8.84
N ALA A 78 10.98 0.98 -10.13
CA ALA A 78 10.59 -0.36 -10.60
C ALA A 78 11.61 -1.43 -10.17
N GLU A 79 12.91 -1.11 -10.18
CA GLU A 79 13.97 -2.01 -9.72
C GLU A 79 13.95 -2.21 -8.19
N ALA A 80 13.45 -1.24 -7.43
CA ALA A 80 13.29 -1.33 -5.98
C ALA A 80 12.06 -2.13 -5.52
N ASN A 81 11.11 -2.45 -6.41
CA ASN A 81 9.85 -3.10 -6.02
C ASN A 81 10.01 -4.52 -5.47
N PRO A 82 10.77 -5.43 -6.08
CA PRO A 82 11.03 -6.75 -5.48
C PRO A 82 11.64 -6.62 -4.09
N TYR A 83 12.48 -5.60 -3.88
CA TYR A 83 13.08 -5.29 -2.60
C TYR A 83 12.03 -4.84 -1.55
N VAL A 84 11.03 -4.02 -1.91
CA VAL A 84 9.96 -3.64 -0.97
C VAL A 84 9.13 -4.84 -0.54
N VAL A 85 8.80 -5.74 -1.46
CA VAL A 85 8.06 -6.97 -1.14
C VAL A 85 8.88 -7.86 -0.20
N GLU A 86 10.17 -8.03 -0.46
CA GLU A 86 11.08 -8.78 0.43
C GLU A 86 11.21 -8.12 1.81
N LEU A 87 11.30 -6.79 1.86
CA LEU A 87 11.39 -6.03 3.11
C LEU A 87 10.11 -6.16 3.95
N HIS A 88 8.94 -6.08 3.31
CA HIS A 88 7.66 -6.31 3.99
C HIS A 88 7.57 -7.73 4.57
N GLY A 89 8.11 -8.73 3.87
CA GLY A 89 8.17 -10.11 4.36
C GLY A 89 9.02 -10.30 5.63
N CYS A 90 9.89 -9.35 5.97
CA CYS A 90 10.65 -9.36 7.23
C CYS A 90 9.84 -8.86 8.44
N LEU A 91 8.72 -8.17 8.20
CA LEU A 91 7.90 -7.62 9.27
C LEU A 91 7.12 -8.73 9.99
N PRO A 92 6.89 -8.62 11.31
CA PRO A 92 5.92 -9.46 12.00
C PRO A 92 4.54 -9.35 11.36
N ALA A 93 3.71 -10.40 11.50
CA ALA A 93 2.37 -10.42 10.92
C ALA A 93 1.50 -9.20 11.31
N GLU A 94 1.65 -8.70 12.55
CA GLU A 94 0.93 -7.52 13.01
C GLU A 94 1.31 -6.27 12.21
N ASP A 95 2.62 -6.01 12.07
CA ASP A 95 3.13 -4.86 11.32
C ASP A 95 2.81 -4.95 9.81
N GLN A 96 2.78 -6.16 9.24
CA GLN A 96 2.35 -6.37 7.85
C GLN A 96 0.88 -5.97 7.65
N VAL A 97 0.02 -6.40 8.58
CA VAL A 97 -1.41 -6.07 8.53
C VAL A 97 -1.62 -4.58 8.76
N ASP A 98 -0.93 -3.97 9.73
CA ASP A 98 -1.08 -2.55 10.05
C ASP A 98 -0.58 -1.66 8.90
N TYR A 99 0.47 -2.08 8.19
CA TYR A 99 0.93 -1.43 6.95
C TYR A 99 -0.15 -1.48 5.86
N LEU A 100 -0.74 -2.65 5.62
CA LEU A 100 -1.84 -2.79 4.65
C LEU A 100 -3.04 -1.91 5.01
N LEU A 101 -3.49 -1.97 6.26
CA LEU A 101 -4.66 -1.21 6.72
C LEU A 101 -4.44 0.30 6.60
N SER A 102 -3.23 0.77 6.88
CA SER A 102 -2.85 2.17 6.67
C SER A 102 -2.93 2.57 5.19
N LEU A 103 -2.50 1.69 4.28
CA LEU A 103 -2.59 1.92 2.84
C LEU A 103 -4.05 1.91 2.35
N VAL A 104 -4.87 0.96 2.80
CA VAL A 104 -6.30 0.89 2.46
C VAL A 104 -7.04 2.13 2.96
N ALA A 105 -6.81 2.55 4.21
CA ALA A 105 -7.39 3.77 4.76
C ALA A 105 -6.94 5.03 4.00
N ALA A 106 -5.68 5.07 3.53
CA ALA A 106 -5.18 6.14 2.67
C ALA A 106 -5.93 6.21 1.35
N ILE A 107 -6.08 5.07 0.68
CA ILE A 107 -6.77 4.94 -0.61
C ILE A 107 -8.23 5.34 -0.45
N ASP A 108 -8.90 4.87 0.61
CA ASP A 108 -10.29 5.25 0.88
C ASP A 108 -10.42 6.77 1.12
N ALA A 109 -9.57 7.35 1.97
CA ALA A 109 -9.58 8.78 2.25
C ALA A 109 -9.28 9.65 1.02
N LEU A 110 -8.43 9.18 0.10
CA LEU A 110 -8.11 9.88 -1.14
C LEU A 110 -9.14 9.63 -2.25
N SER A 111 -9.87 8.53 -2.17
CA SER A 111 -11.00 8.24 -3.05
C SER A 111 -12.24 9.10 -2.74
N SER A 112 -12.12 10.06 -1.82
CA SER A 112 -13.11 11.12 -1.63
C SER A 112 -13.26 11.92 -2.92
N ALA A 113 -14.39 11.71 -3.59
CA ALA A 113 -14.79 12.21 -4.91
C ALA A 113 -14.35 11.35 -6.10
N GLY A 114 -15.33 10.66 -6.69
CA GLY A 114 -15.43 10.70 -8.15
C GLY A 114 -16.03 9.53 -8.89
N ARG A 115 -16.22 8.35 -8.29
CA ARG A 115 -16.75 7.20 -9.06
C ARG A 115 -17.86 6.46 -8.33
N ASP A 116 -18.98 6.39 -9.04
CA ASP A 116 -20.18 5.65 -8.71
C ASP A 116 -19.86 4.15 -8.58
N LEU A 117 -19.72 3.66 -7.34
CA LEU A 117 -19.57 2.22 -7.06
C LEU A 117 -20.67 1.43 -7.77
N ILE A 118 -21.91 1.93 -7.71
CA ILE A 118 -23.09 1.32 -8.33
C ILE A 118 -22.95 1.31 -9.86
N GLY A 119 -22.34 2.34 -10.44
CA GLY A 119 -22.02 2.40 -11.87
C GLY A 119 -20.87 1.48 -12.29
N ALA A 120 -19.96 1.14 -11.36
CA ALA A 120 -18.82 0.29 -11.65
C ALA A 120 -19.13 -1.22 -11.58
N ILE A 121 -20.07 -1.65 -10.72
CA ILE A 121 -20.35 -3.07 -10.49
C ILE A 121 -21.43 -3.66 -11.41
N PRO A 122 -21.53 -5.00 -11.54
CA PRO A 122 -22.57 -5.63 -12.35
C PRO A 122 -23.99 -5.28 -11.89
N GLN A 123 -24.91 -5.11 -12.85
CA GLN A 123 -26.30 -4.73 -12.58
C GLN A 123 -27.07 -5.74 -11.71
N ALA A 124 -26.70 -7.03 -11.76
CA ALA A 124 -27.28 -8.04 -10.90
C ALA A 124 -26.94 -7.80 -9.41
N ASP A 125 -25.70 -7.38 -9.14
CA ASP A 125 -25.22 -7.10 -7.78
C ASP A 125 -25.85 -5.80 -7.27
N VAL A 126 -26.00 -4.78 -8.14
CA VAL A 126 -26.77 -3.56 -7.84
C VAL A 126 -28.22 -3.88 -7.45
N ALA A 127 -28.88 -4.77 -8.20
CA ALA A 127 -30.26 -5.17 -7.91
C ALA A 127 -30.35 -5.88 -6.55
N CYS A 128 -29.42 -6.77 -6.24
CA CYS A 128 -29.33 -7.41 -4.93
C CYS A 128 -29.17 -6.37 -3.81
N ILE A 129 -28.23 -5.44 -3.94
CA ILE A 129 -27.99 -4.38 -2.95
C ILE A 129 -29.27 -3.56 -2.75
N ARG A 130 -29.92 -3.16 -3.85
CA ARG A 130 -31.15 -2.35 -3.82
C ARG A 130 -32.29 -3.06 -3.10
N ASP A 131 -32.43 -4.38 -3.27
CA ASP A 131 -33.46 -5.19 -2.61
C ASP A 131 -33.13 -5.47 -1.14
N ALA A 132 -31.84 -5.46 -0.78
CA ALA A 132 -31.37 -5.86 0.55
C ALA A 132 -31.22 -4.70 1.54
N VAL A 133 -31.26 -3.44 1.08
CA VAL A 133 -31.11 -2.25 1.93
C VAL A 133 -32.33 -1.32 1.84
N SER A 134 -32.54 -0.48 2.85
CA SER A 134 -33.60 0.54 2.84
C SER A 134 -33.32 1.67 1.85
N ASP A 135 -34.36 2.43 1.47
CA ASP A 135 -34.22 3.59 0.58
C ASP A 135 -33.22 4.65 1.08
N GLY A 136 -33.19 4.86 2.39
CA GLY A 136 -32.24 5.79 3.02
C GLY A 136 -30.80 5.25 3.00
N GLU A 137 -30.61 3.95 3.19
CA GLU A 137 -29.29 3.29 3.02
C GLU A 137 -28.83 3.34 1.57
N TYR A 138 -29.70 3.05 0.62
CA TYR A 138 -29.38 3.11 -0.81
C TYR A 138 -29.01 4.53 -1.25
N THR A 139 -29.69 5.55 -0.71
CA THR A 139 -29.34 6.95 -0.99
C THR A 139 -27.98 7.32 -0.40
N ARG A 140 -27.62 6.79 0.78
CA ARG A 140 -26.28 6.95 1.37
C ARG A 140 -25.22 6.24 0.52
N LEU A 141 -25.50 5.04 0.03
CA LEU A 141 -24.62 4.30 -0.87
C LEU A 141 -24.28 5.09 -2.14
N LEU A 142 -25.27 5.75 -2.74
CA LEU A 142 -25.08 6.57 -3.95
C LEU A 142 -24.32 7.88 -3.68
N ALA A 143 -24.33 8.37 -2.44
CA ALA A 143 -23.74 9.65 -2.07
C ALA A 143 -22.34 9.51 -1.43
N GLY A 144 -21.97 8.31 -1.00
CA GLY A 144 -20.74 8.05 -0.26
C GLY A 144 -19.56 7.59 -1.12
N THR A 145 -18.42 7.36 -0.47
CA THR A 145 -17.25 6.70 -1.08
C THR A 145 -17.49 5.20 -1.25
N VAL A 146 -16.58 4.53 -1.97
CA VAL A 146 -16.59 3.06 -2.07
C VAL A 146 -16.44 2.43 -0.67
N GLY A 147 -15.55 2.92 0.19
CA GLY A 147 -15.41 2.42 1.56
C GLY A 147 -16.66 2.67 2.41
N GLU A 148 -17.21 3.89 2.38
CA GLU A 148 -18.45 4.22 3.09
C GLU A 148 -19.60 3.30 2.64
N ALA A 149 -19.63 2.89 1.37
CA ALA A 149 -20.66 2.01 0.86
C ALA A 149 -20.66 0.63 1.54
N PHE A 150 -19.48 0.07 1.84
CA PHE A 150 -19.38 -1.18 2.58
C PHE A 150 -19.80 -1.02 4.05
N GLU A 151 -19.57 0.14 4.65
CA GLU A 151 -19.97 0.44 6.02
C GLU A 151 -21.49 0.63 6.19
N VAL A 152 -22.23 0.99 5.13
CA VAL A 152 -23.68 1.27 5.22
C VAL A 152 -24.47 0.07 5.74
N SER A 153 -24.19 -1.15 5.25
CA SER A 153 -24.91 -2.37 5.64
C SER A 153 -24.15 -3.66 5.30
N GLU A 154 -24.31 -4.70 6.14
CA GLU A 154 -23.73 -6.04 5.91
C GLU A 154 -24.33 -6.72 4.67
N ALA A 155 -25.55 -6.33 4.33
CA ALA A 155 -26.23 -6.75 3.12
C ALA A 155 -25.48 -6.37 1.84
N VAL A 156 -24.71 -5.28 1.85
CA VAL A 156 -23.95 -4.82 0.68
C VAL A 156 -22.88 -5.85 0.31
N SER A 157 -22.07 -6.27 1.28
CA SER A 157 -21.05 -7.31 1.08
C SER A 157 -21.65 -8.65 0.70
N GLY A 158 -22.79 -9.02 1.31
CA GLY A 158 -23.51 -10.25 0.97
C GLY A 158 -24.01 -10.32 -0.48
N CYS A 159 -24.12 -9.17 -1.15
CA CYS A 159 -24.56 -9.04 -2.54
C CYS A 159 -23.41 -8.92 -3.55
N MET A 160 -22.16 -8.77 -3.11
CA MET A 160 -21.04 -8.54 -4.03
C MET A 160 -20.44 -9.85 -4.52
N SER A 161 -20.45 -10.02 -5.84
CA SER A 161 -19.72 -11.08 -6.53
C SER A 161 -18.21 -10.78 -6.58
N ASP A 162 -17.38 -11.79 -6.84
CA ASP A 162 -15.93 -11.59 -7.06
C ASP A 162 -15.67 -10.57 -8.17
N GLU A 163 -16.46 -10.58 -9.24
CA GLU A 163 -16.39 -9.60 -10.33
C GLU A 163 -16.75 -8.18 -9.86
N ALA A 164 -17.72 -8.04 -8.94
CA ALA A 164 -18.03 -6.75 -8.33
C ALA A 164 -16.85 -6.22 -7.51
N TYR A 165 -16.20 -7.08 -6.72
CA TYR A 165 -14.98 -6.73 -5.98
C TYR A 165 -13.83 -6.35 -6.92
N VAL A 166 -13.61 -7.07 -8.02
CA VAL A 166 -12.60 -6.70 -9.02
C VAL A 166 -12.88 -5.30 -9.59
N ARG A 167 -14.13 -5.02 -9.98
CA ARG A 167 -14.47 -3.70 -10.57
C ARG A 167 -14.40 -2.56 -9.57
N ALA A 168 -14.82 -2.79 -8.33
CA ALA A 168 -14.68 -1.81 -7.25
C ALA A 168 -13.19 -1.52 -6.99
N TYR A 169 -12.35 -2.56 -6.94
CA TYR A 169 -10.91 -2.41 -6.78
C TYR A 169 -10.26 -1.62 -7.92
N MET A 170 -10.61 -1.91 -9.18
CA MET A 170 -10.10 -1.16 -10.33
C MET A 170 -10.59 0.29 -10.33
N SER A 171 -11.83 0.54 -9.92
CA SER A 171 -12.38 1.89 -9.78
C SER A 171 -11.63 2.70 -8.71
N MET A 172 -11.33 2.09 -7.56
CA MET A 172 -10.53 2.71 -6.49
C MET A 172 -9.09 2.96 -6.93
N SER A 173 -8.46 2.00 -7.60
CA SER A 173 -7.09 2.12 -8.10
C SER A 173 -6.96 3.26 -9.10
N ASP A 174 -7.91 3.39 -10.03
CA ASP A 174 -7.97 4.52 -10.96
C ASP A 174 -8.17 5.87 -10.26
N ALA A 175 -8.99 5.90 -9.20
CA ALA A 175 -9.25 7.13 -8.47
C ALA A 175 -8.03 7.57 -7.65
N ALA A 176 -7.35 6.62 -7.00
CA ALA A 176 -6.21 6.89 -6.14
C ALA A 176 -4.94 7.19 -6.94
N LEU A 177 -4.63 6.39 -7.97
CA LEU A 177 -3.38 6.49 -8.72
C LEU A 177 -3.47 7.39 -9.95
N GLY A 178 -4.68 7.80 -10.33
CA GLY A 178 -4.94 8.55 -11.56
C GLY A 178 -4.98 7.65 -12.79
N GLU A 179 -4.72 8.21 -13.98
CA GLU A 179 -4.67 7.40 -15.20
C GLU A 179 -3.52 6.39 -15.14
N LEU A 180 -3.91 5.12 -15.04
CA LEU A 180 -3.04 3.96 -15.17
C LEU A 180 -2.72 3.69 -16.64
N THR A 181 -1.53 3.19 -16.93
CA THR A 181 -1.21 2.66 -18.25
C THR A 181 -2.08 1.44 -18.58
N GLY A 182 -2.20 1.11 -19.88
CA GLY A 182 -2.96 -0.07 -20.32
C GLY A 182 -2.41 -1.38 -19.74
N ASP A 183 -1.08 -1.49 -19.67
CA ASP A 183 -0.39 -2.67 -19.14
C ASP A 183 -0.57 -2.77 -17.62
N SER A 184 -0.42 -1.66 -16.89
CA SER A 184 -0.64 -1.62 -15.44
C SER A 184 -2.08 -1.98 -15.10
N ARG A 185 -3.05 -1.42 -15.83
CA ARG A 185 -4.47 -1.74 -15.65
C ARG A 185 -4.74 -3.21 -15.87
N ALA A 186 -4.23 -3.79 -16.97
CA ALA A 186 -4.45 -5.20 -17.28
C ALA A 186 -3.84 -6.12 -16.22
N CYS A 187 -2.63 -5.82 -15.76
CA CYS A 187 -1.95 -6.58 -14.71
C CYS A 187 -2.69 -6.50 -13.37
N LEU A 188 -3.13 -5.31 -12.94
CA LEU A 188 -3.90 -5.15 -11.70
C LEU A 188 -5.26 -5.87 -11.76
N GLU A 189 -5.90 -5.87 -12.93
CA GLU A 189 -7.18 -6.54 -13.13
C GLU A 189 -7.03 -8.07 -13.11
N GLU A 190 -5.94 -8.60 -13.68
CA GLU A 190 -5.57 -10.03 -13.56
C GLU A 190 -5.26 -10.39 -12.11
N PHE A 191 -4.42 -9.59 -11.44
CA PHE A 191 -4.11 -9.75 -10.02
C PHE A 191 -5.39 -9.78 -9.15
N ALA A 192 -6.31 -8.85 -9.38
CA ALA A 192 -7.57 -8.77 -8.63
C ALA A 192 -8.43 -10.05 -8.77
N ARG A 193 -8.39 -10.70 -9.94
CA ARG A 193 -9.09 -11.97 -10.19
C ARG A 193 -8.39 -13.16 -9.54
N ASP A 194 -7.07 -13.16 -9.52
CA ASP A 194 -6.27 -14.23 -8.93
C ASP A 194 -6.23 -14.15 -7.40
N HIS A 195 -6.48 -12.96 -6.83
CA HIS A 195 -6.43 -12.69 -5.39
C HIS A 195 -7.78 -12.16 -4.84
N PRO A 196 -8.88 -12.92 -4.92
CA PRO A 196 -10.21 -12.46 -4.50
C PRO A 196 -10.30 -12.15 -2.99
N ARG A 197 -9.43 -12.77 -2.17
CA ARG A 197 -9.34 -12.47 -0.74
C ARG A 197 -8.79 -11.08 -0.46
N TYR A 198 -7.92 -10.58 -1.34
CA TYR A 198 -7.36 -9.24 -1.22
C TYR A 198 -8.40 -8.18 -1.58
N THR A 199 -9.10 -8.36 -2.70
CA THR A 199 -10.15 -7.41 -3.11
C THR A 199 -11.35 -7.41 -2.14
N ALA A 200 -11.63 -8.54 -1.49
CA ALA A 200 -12.62 -8.59 -0.42
C ALA A 200 -12.28 -7.73 0.81
N LEU A 201 -10.99 -7.40 1.06
CA LEU A 201 -10.59 -6.50 2.16
C LEU A 201 -11.03 -5.04 1.96
N MET A 202 -11.58 -4.70 0.80
CA MET A 202 -12.29 -3.42 0.62
C MET A 202 -13.55 -3.33 1.48
N ASP A 203 -14.12 -4.46 1.93
CA ASP A 203 -15.07 -4.46 3.02
C ASP A 203 -14.30 -4.36 4.34
N PRO A 204 -14.42 -3.25 5.10
CA PRO A 204 -13.70 -3.09 6.35
C PRO A 204 -14.02 -4.19 7.37
N ARG A 205 -15.20 -4.80 7.28
CA ARG A 205 -15.57 -5.89 8.19
C ARG A 205 -14.84 -7.20 7.89
N ALA A 206 -14.35 -7.38 6.67
CA ALA A 206 -13.62 -8.59 6.30
C ALA A 206 -12.32 -8.74 7.11
N TYR A 207 -11.68 -7.62 7.48
CA TYR A 207 -10.51 -7.66 8.37
C TYR A 207 -10.93 -7.82 9.85
N ASP A 208 -11.96 -7.12 10.32
CA ASP A 208 -12.44 -7.23 11.72
C ASP A 208 -12.94 -8.64 12.07
N ALA A 209 -13.55 -9.33 11.09
CA ALA A 209 -14.07 -10.69 11.26
C ALA A 209 -12.96 -11.77 11.28
N SER A 210 -11.74 -11.46 10.78
CA SER A 210 -10.65 -12.43 10.77
C SER A 210 -9.90 -12.43 12.11
N SER A 211 -10.10 -13.50 12.89
CA SER A 211 -9.28 -13.74 14.10
C SER A 211 -7.87 -14.28 13.79
N ASP A 212 -7.59 -14.59 12.52
CA ASP A 212 -6.32 -15.14 12.06
C ASP A 212 -5.45 -14.04 11.42
N ARG A 213 -4.52 -13.52 12.22
CA ARG A 213 -3.57 -12.48 11.81
C ARG A 213 -2.54 -12.97 10.80
N GLU A 214 -2.14 -14.25 10.86
CA GLU A 214 -1.19 -14.82 9.88
C GLU A 214 -1.81 -14.84 8.49
N ARG A 215 -3.07 -15.26 8.41
CA ARG A 215 -3.82 -15.21 7.16
C ARG A 215 -4.03 -13.79 6.63
N LEU A 216 -4.25 -12.81 7.49
CA LEU A 216 -4.32 -11.40 7.05
C LEU A 216 -2.96 -10.89 6.56
N ALA A 217 -1.85 -11.32 7.16
CA ALA A 217 -0.50 -10.96 6.73
C ALA A 217 -0.17 -11.53 5.33
N GLU A 218 -0.63 -12.75 5.02
CA GLU A 218 -0.53 -13.30 3.66
C GLU A 218 -1.26 -12.41 2.63
N VAL A 219 -2.49 -11.98 2.98
CA VAL A 219 -3.27 -11.09 2.10
C VAL A 219 -2.65 -9.69 2.01
N ALA A 220 -2.05 -9.18 3.08
CA ALA A 220 -1.28 -7.93 3.07
C ALA A 220 -0.07 -8.01 2.13
N THR A 221 0.64 -9.12 2.18
CA THR A 221 1.76 -9.40 1.29
C THR A 221 1.31 -9.45 -0.17
N ASP A 222 0.15 -10.06 -0.46
CA ASP A 222 -0.44 -10.00 -1.80
C ASP A 222 -0.72 -8.55 -2.22
N GLY A 223 -1.29 -7.72 -1.33
CA GLY A 223 -1.56 -6.32 -1.62
C GLY A 223 -0.35 -5.52 -2.08
N ILE A 224 0.82 -5.74 -1.48
CA ILE A 224 2.06 -5.05 -1.88
C ILE A 224 2.57 -5.54 -3.23
N LYS A 225 2.31 -6.80 -3.61
CA LYS A 225 2.66 -7.30 -4.94
C LYS A 225 1.95 -6.55 -6.07
N THR A 226 0.89 -5.79 -5.80
CA THR A 226 0.27 -4.90 -6.79
C THR A 226 1.27 -3.88 -7.36
N TRP A 227 2.31 -3.50 -6.61
CA TRP A 227 3.37 -2.62 -7.12
C TRP A 227 4.17 -3.24 -8.27
N LEU A 228 4.20 -4.58 -8.38
CA LEU A 228 4.82 -5.27 -9.52
C LEU A 228 4.08 -5.01 -10.84
N CYS A 229 2.82 -4.58 -10.77
CA CYS A 229 2.03 -4.18 -11.95
C CYS A 229 2.21 -2.71 -12.33
N LEU A 230 2.88 -1.89 -11.52
CA LEU A 230 2.92 -0.44 -11.69
C LEU A 230 4.22 0.01 -12.38
N THR A 231 4.10 1.06 -13.17
CA THR A 231 5.25 1.82 -13.71
C THR A 231 5.91 2.65 -12.60
N PRO A 232 7.18 3.08 -12.78
CA PRO A 232 7.88 3.97 -11.84
C PRO A 232 7.04 5.16 -11.36
N ASP A 233 6.43 5.90 -12.29
CA ASP A 233 5.60 7.07 -11.96
C ASP A 233 4.32 6.70 -11.18
N GLU A 234 3.72 5.54 -11.45
CA GLU A 234 2.56 5.03 -10.70
C GLU A 234 2.95 4.58 -9.28
N ILE A 235 4.14 4.01 -9.11
CA ILE A 235 4.69 3.65 -7.80
C ILE A 235 4.97 4.90 -6.98
N GLU A 236 5.61 5.93 -7.56
CA GLU A 236 5.86 7.19 -6.86
C GLU A 236 4.55 7.83 -6.36
N ARG A 237 3.50 7.81 -7.20
CA ARG A 237 2.16 8.25 -6.79
C ARG A 237 1.62 7.40 -5.63
N SER A 238 1.69 6.08 -5.72
CA SER A 238 1.24 5.17 -4.64
C SER A 238 2.02 5.37 -3.33
N GLN A 239 3.34 5.57 -3.40
CA GLN A 239 4.18 5.84 -2.23
C GLN A 239 3.88 7.20 -1.59
N ALA A 240 3.64 8.24 -2.40
CA ALA A 240 3.24 9.55 -1.89
C ALA A 240 1.92 9.46 -1.09
N ILE A 241 0.99 8.62 -1.55
CA ILE A 241 -0.26 8.31 -0.86
C ILE A 241 0.01 7.62 0.48
N ALA A 242 0.82 6.56 0.47
CA ALA A 242 1.15 5.80 1.68
C ALA A 242 1.85 6.67 2.74
N ILE A 243 2.83 7.48 2.33
CA ILE A 243 3.55 8.41 3.23
C ILE A 243 2.60 9.47 3.80
N GLY A 244 1.72 10.02 2.96
CA GLY A 244 0.71 10.99 3.40
C GLY A 244 -0.26 10.43 4.43
N ALA A 245 -0.52 9.12 4.40
CA ALA A 245 -1.36 8.42 5.36
C ALA A 245 -0.67 8.13 6.69
N MET A 246 0.58 7.66 6.65
CA MET A 246 1.38 7.37 7.84
C MET A 246 1.80 8.63 8.62
N SER A 247 1.69 9.82 8.00
CA SER A 247 2.09 11.10 8.61
C SER A 247 0.96 11.83 9.34
N ARG A 248 -0.23 11.22 9.48
CA ARG A 248 -1.40 11.77 10.18
C ARG A 248 -1.60 11.10 11.53
#